data_AF-A0A2T0HI48-F1
#
_entry.id   AF-A0A2T0HI48-F1
#
_cell.length_a   1.000
_cell.length_b   1.000
_cell.length_c   1.000
_cell.angle_alpha   90.00
_cell.angle_beta   90.00
_cell.angle_gamma   90.00
#
_symmetry.space_group_name_H-M   'P 1'
#
loop_
_entity.id
_entity.type
_entity.pdbx_description
1 polymer ?
#
loop_
_entity_poly.entity_id
_entity_poly.type
_entity_poly.pdbx_seq_one_letter_code
_entity_poly.pdbx_strand_id
1 'polypeptide(L)'
;QKPFDESGEPICTVKVKDKSVVTSGIYERYYRVDGKLYHHILDTTTGYPVKNNLYSVTIISDSSCDGDALSTTCFALGIDKAKELINS
;
A
#
# COMPACT_ATOMS: atom_id res chain seq x y z
N GLN A 1 10.97 1.23 0.38
CA GLN A 1 11.65 1.73 -0.83
C GLN A 1 11.18 3.15 -1.13
N LYS A 2 11.97 3.97 -1.83
CA LYS A 2 11.48 5.21 -2.43
C LYS A 2 10.53 4.86 -3.60
N PRO A 3 9.25 5.30 -3.58
CA PRO A 3 8.29 4.98 -4.65
C PRO A 3 8.81 5.35 -6.05
N PHE A 4 8.71 4.42 -7.01
CA PHE A 4 9.19 4.54 -8.40
C PHE A 4 10.69 4.72 -8.59
N ASP A 5 11.47 4.59 -7.53
CA ASP A 5 12.93 4.65 -7.61
C ASP A 5 13.50 3.24 -7.85
N GLU A 6 14.39 3.11 -8.84
CA GLU A 6 15.00 1.85 -9.25
C GLU A 6 16.26 1.47 -8.45
N SER A 7 16.80 2.38 -7.63
CA SER A 7 18.02 2.13 -6.83
C SER A 7 17.81 1.11 -5.71
N GLY A 8 16.55 0.83 -5.34
CA GLY A 8 16.21 0.02 -4.17
C GLY A 8 16.45 0.73 -2.83
N GLU A 9 16.82 2.01 -2.84
CA GLU A 9 17.08 2.74 -1.60
C GLU A 9 15.83 2.88 -0.72
N PRO A 10 15.96 2.71 0.60
CA PRO A 10 14.89 3.01 1.53
C PRO A 10 14.66 4.54 1.59
N ILE A 11 13.39 4.96 1.57
CA ILE A 11 13.01 6.35 1.86
C ILE A 11 13.09 6.66 3.36
N CYS A 12 12.83 5.65 4.18
CA CYS A 12 12.89 5.69 5.63
C CYS A 12 13.18 4.29 6.17
N THR A 13 13.62 4.24 7.42
CA THR A 13 13.84 2.99 8.17
C THR A 13 13.15 3.07 9.51
N VAL A 14 12.57 1.96 9.97
CA VAL A 14 11.92 1.85 11.28
C VAL A 14 12.53 0.68 12.05
N LYS A 15 12.79 0.87 13.35
CA LYS A 15 13.22 -0.23 14.23
C LYS A 15 11.98 -0.94 14.76
N VAL A 16 11.94 -2.26 14.57
CA VAL A 16 10.87 -3.13 15.06
C VAL A 16 11.48 -4.35 15.74
N LYS A 17 10.74 -4.95 16.68
CA LYS A 17 11.09 -6.20 17.36
C LYS A 17 9.85 -7.06 17.46
N ASP A 18 9.95 -8.33 17.07
CA ASP A 18 8.87 -9.32 17.15
C ASP A 18 7.55 -8.88 16.50
N LYS A 19 7.63 -8.17 15.35
CA LYS A 19 6.49 -7.70 14.55
C LYS A 19 6.71 -7.99 13.06
N SER A 20 5.63 -8.11 12.29
CA SER A 20 5.64 -8.06 10.84
C SER A 20 5.52 -6.63 10.33
N VAL A 21 6.10 -6.35 9.16
CA VAL A 21 6.01 -5.07 8.45
C VAL A 21 5.64 -5.38 7.00
N VAL A 22 4.43 -5.01 6.60
CA VAL A 22 3.91 -5.30 5.26
C VAL A 22 3.51 -4.02 4.56
N THR A 23 3.87 -3.89 3.28
CA THR A 23 3.63 -2.68 2.49
C THR A 23 2.87 -3.03 1.22
N SER A 24 1.77 -2.32 0.98
CA SER A 24 1.05 -2.30 -0.31
C SER A 24 1.34 -0.98 -1.01
N GLY A 25 1.82 -1.03 -2.27
CA GLY A 25 2.25 0.16 -3.01
C GLY A 25 1.98 0.07 -4.52
N ILE A 26 1.73 1.22 -5.14
CA ILE A 26 1.40 1.30 -6.58
C ILE A 26 2.61 1.14 -7.50
N TYR A 27 3.82 1.21 -6.94
CA TYR A 27 5.09 1.13 -7.66
C TYR A 27 5.66 -0.30 -7.73
N GLU A 28 5.04 -1.27 -7.04
CA GLU A 28 5.53 -2.66 -7.02
C GLU A 28 5.23 -3.40 -8.33
N ARG A 29 3.99 -3.27 -8.82
CA ARG A 29 3.54 -3.87 -10.09
C ARG A 29 2.55 -2.94 -10.77
N TYR A 30 2.98 -2.38 -11.91
CA TYR A 30 2.20 -1.44 -12.70
C TYR A 30 2.62 -1.46 -14.17
N TYR A 31 1.81 -0.80 -15.00
CA TYR A 31 2.16 -0.42 -16.37
C TYR A 31 1.59 0.97 -16.67
N ARG A 32 2.03 1.58 -17.79
CA ARG A 32 1.54 2.88 -18.25
C ARG A 32 0.95 2.75 -19.65
N VAL A 33 -0.23 3.34 -19.86
CA VAL A 33 -0.88 3.46 -21.18
C VAL A 33 -1.28 4.91 -21.36
N ASP A 34 -0.84 5.54 -22.44
CA ASP A 34 -1.15 6.94 -22.77
C ASP A 34 -0.87 7.91 -21.60
N GLY A 35 0.26 7.71 -20.90
CA GLY A 35 0.67 8.52 -19.75
C GLY A 35 -0.08 8.22 -18.45
N LYS A 36 -1.09 7.35 -18.46
CA LYS A 36 -1.86 6.96 -17.28
C LYS A 36 -1.28 5.70 -16.64
N LEU A 37 -1.14 5.72 -15.31
CA LEU A 37 -0.65 4.60 -14.50
C LEU A 37 -1.78 3.61 -14.19
N TYR A 38 -1.50 2.32 -14.37
CA TYR A 38 -2.37 1.21 -13.98
C TYR A 38 -1.59 0.27 -13.06
N HIS A 39 -1.96 0.20 -11.78
CA HIS A 39 -1.33 -0.68 -10.79
C HIS A 39 -2.23 -1.88 -10.44
N HIS A 40 -1.67 -2.84 -9.72
CA HIS A 40 -2.30 -4.13 -9.45
C HIS A 40 -3.30 -4.17 -8.28
N ILE A 41 -3.45 -3.08 -7.54
CA ILE A 41 -4.40 -2.99 -6.41
C ILE A 41 -5.74 -2.49 -6.97
N LEU A 42 -6.73 -3.37 -7.01
CA LEU A 42 -7.98 -3.15 -7.72
C LEU A 42 -9.11 -2.71 -6.79
N ASP A 43 -9.92 -1.78 -7.29
CA ASP A 43 -11.22 -1.46 -6.72
C ASP A 43 -12.21 -2.55 -7.12
N THR A 44 -12.81 -3.20 -6.12
CA THR A 44 -13.72 -4.34 -6.32
C THR A 44 -15.06 -3.95 -6.95
N THR A 45 -15.43 -2.66 -6.91
CA THR A 45 -16.68 -2.16 -7.50
C THR A 45 -16.53 -1.86 -8.99
N THR A 46 -15.34 -1.43 -9.42
CA THR A 46 -15.08 -1.03 -10.81
C THR A 46 -14.26 -2.05 -11.60
N GLY A 47 -13.49 -2.90 -10.92
CA GLY A 47 -12.47 -3.77 -11.52
C GLY A 47 -11.22 -3.02 -12.01
N TYR A 48 -11.16 -1.70 -11.87
CA TYR A 48 -10.00 -0.88 -12.24
C TYR A 48 -9.07 -0.65 -11.04
N PRO A 49 -7.82 -0.21 -11.27
CA PRO A 49 -6.93 0.17 -10.17
C PRO A 49 -7.55 1.25 -9.29
N VAL A 50 -7.39 1.11 -7.97
CA VAL A 50 -7.87 2.08 -6.97
C VAL A 50 -7.31 3.47 -7.29
N LYS A 51 -8.16 4.50 -7.28
CA LYS A 51 -7.73 5.89 -7.49
C LYS A 51 -7.82 6.69 -6.20
N ASN A 52 -6.68 7.00 -5.62
CA ASN A 52 -6.56 7.91 -4.48
C ASN A 52 -5.18 8.60 -4.49
N ASN A 53 -4.87 9.37 -3.44
CA ASN A 53 -3.64 10.14 -3.32
C ASN A 53 -2.53 9.41 -2.52
N LEU A 54 -2.55 8.08 -2.46
CA LEU A 54 -1.57 7.28 -1.73
C LEU A 54 -0.59 6.60 -2.69
N TYR A 55 0.71 6.67 -2.38
CA TYR A 55 1.72 5.86 -3.05
C TYR A 55 1.84 4.46 -2.45
N SER A 56 1.74 4.37 -1.13
CA SER A 56 1.77 3.11 -0.40
C SER A 56 1.19 3.23 1.00
N VAL A 57 0.81 2.10 1.57
CA VAL A 57 0.45 1.94 2.99
C VAL A 57 1.34 0.85 3.59
N THR A 58 1.90 1.11 4.76
CA THR A 58 2.68 0.13 5.53
C THR A 58 1.98 -0.15 6.85
N ILE A 59 1.76 -1.43 7.16
CA ILE A 59 1.18 -1.90 8.42
C ILE A 59 2.25 -2.63 9.22
N ILE A 60 2.33 -2.32 10.51
CA ILE A 60 3.16 -3.03 11.49
C ILE A 60 2.20 -3.79 12.41
N SER A 61 2.33 -5.12 12.48
CA SER A 61 1.36 -5.99 13.16
C SER A 61 2.05 -7.18 13.82
N ASP A 62 1.36 -7.85 14.76
CA ASP A 62 1.82 -9.12 15.34
C ASP A 62 1.76 -10.28 14.34
N SER A 63 0.72 -10.28 13.50
CA SER A 63 0.50 -11.29 12.45
C SER A 63 0.80 -10.70 11.08
N SER A 64 1.62 -11.40 10.28
CA SER A 64 1.87 -10.99 8.89
C SER A 64 0.64 -11.11 8.00
N CYS A 65 -0.27 -12.05 8.32
CA CYS A 65 -1.53 -12.20 7.59
C CYS A 65 -2.39 -10.94 7.74
N ASP A 66 -2.49 -10.44 8.97
CA ASP A 66 -3.26 -9.23 9.27
C ASP A 66 -2.62 -8.02 8.61
N GLY A 67 -1.28 -7.92 8.66
CA GLY A 67 -0.54 -6.84 8.01
C GLY A 67 -0.75 -6.81 6.49
N ASP A 68 -0.76 -7.98 5.85
CA ASP A 68 -0.98 -8.12 4.41
C ASP A 68 -2.39 -7.69 4.02
N ALA A 69 -3.41 -8.27 4.67
CA ALA A 69 -4.80 -7.92 4.45
C ALA A 69 -5.08 -6.43 4.70
N LEU A 70 -4.65 -5.91 5.86
CA LEU A 70 -4.89 -4.51 6.24
C LEU A 70 -4.14 -3.53 5.34
N SER A 71 -2.91 -3.83 4.90
CA SER A 71 -2.18 -2.92 4.02
C SER A 71 -2.93 -2.69 2.70
N THR A 72 -3.52 -3.76 2.15
CA THR A 72 -4.32 -3.70 0.92
C THR A 72 -5.66 -3.01 1.17
N THR A 73 -6.37 -3.38 2.25
CA THR A 73 -7.67 -2.79 2.60
C THR A 73 -7.56 -1.30 2.90
N CYS A 74 -6.60 -0.88 3.73
CA CYS A 74 -6.37 0.53 4.05
C CYS A 74 -5.94 1.32 2.80
N PHE A 75 -5.14 0.73 1.92
CA PHE A 75 -4.83 1.36 0.63
C PHE A 75 -6.12 1.58 -0.18
N ALA A 76 -6.95 0.56 -0.34
CA ALA A 76 -8.20 0.65 -1.11
C ALA A 76 -9.19 1.65 -0.53
N LEU A 77 -9.31 1.72 0.80
CA LEU A 77 -10.22 2.63 1.50
C LEU A 77 -9.81 4.11 1.42
N GLY A 78 -8.52 4.39 1.22
CA GLY A 78 -7.98 5.75 1.28
C GLY A 78 -7.82 6.25 2.73
N ILE A 79 -7.18 7.41 2.88
CA ILE A 79 -6.63 7.87 4.16
C ILE A 79 -7.65 8.00 5.30
N ASP A 80 -8.82 8.56 5.04
CA ASP A 80 -9.79 8.88 6.10
C ASP A 80 -10.46 7.61 6.65
N LYS A 81 -11.01 6.77 5.76
CA LYS A 81 -11.61 5.49 6.15
C LYS A 81 -10.60 4.49 6.69
N ALA A 82 -9.35 4.51 6.20
CA ALA A 82 -8.28 3.71 6.76
C ALA A 82 -7.98 4.10 8.21
N LYS A 83 -7.97 5.40 8.54
CA LYS A 83 -7.81 5.86 9.93
C LYS A 83 -8.96 5.43 10.82
N GLU A 84 -10.19 5.46 10.32
CA GLU A 84 -11.35 4.96 11.07
C GLU A 84 -11.20 3.46 11.37
N LEU A 85 -10.84 2.65 10.37
CA LEU A 85 -10.63 1.21 10.51
C LEU A 85 -9.51 0.86 11.51
N ILE A 86 -8.41 1.60 11.50
CA ILE A 86 -7.27 1.30 12.39
C ILE A 86 -7.53 1.72 13.84
N ASN A 87 -8.46 2.66 14.07
CA ASN A 87 -8.80 3.15 15.42
C ASN A 87 -10.04 2.48 16.03
N SER A 88 -10.67 1.53 15.33
CA SER A 88 -11.82 0.74 15.85
C SER A 88 -11.36 -0.45 16.68
#